data_AF-A0A0D0BAF0-F1
#
_entry.id   AF-A0A0D0BAF0-F1
#
_cell.length_a   1.000
_cell.length_b   1.000
_cell.length_c   1.000
_cell.angle_alpha   90.00
_cell.angle_beta   90.00
_cell.angle_gamma   90.00
#
_symmetry.space_group_name_H-M   'P 1'
#
loop_
_entity.id
_entity.type
_entity.pdbx_description
1 polymer ?
#
loop_
_entity_poly.entity_id
_entity_poly.type
_entity_poly.pdbx_seq_one_letter_code
_entity_poly.pdbx_strand_id
1 'polypeptide(L)'
;MTPDDAALITTYGSFLFSSTISCIVQFTGYGLVILGIFFAISSRQSISEERPKRILFVYLTVVYICSTWSVIYYGGFTLTRARYTFARVVKGGIAEQVQISNQKGMIWDTISPWPATINLLLSDLIVTWRAWVLFQEIKLLKLLLAFLMVANIGINLADCIWEELEINIAFLNSAILDWLSLGISLFVNLFSTSLITWRAWDHYRIMARASIHRRSPVQNVLLLLIESGAIFCAVQLADLPLTVLNTNPEVTFPTQLAFYTMNAITVVAETLYPVAVIILIHRNSSPVIETFHYTVSQRAHSE
;
A
#
# COMPACT_ATOMS: atom_id res chain seq x y z
N MET A 1 21.78 28.47 -26.55
CA MET A 1 20.67 27.80 -25.85
C MET A 1 19.44 28.62 -26.12
N THR A 2 18.44 28.03 -26.76
CA THR A 2 17.17 28.71 -27.06
C THR A 2 16.32 28.79 -25.78
N PRO A 3 15.33 29.69 -25.70
CA PRO A 3 14.35 29.70 -24.61
C PRO A 3 13.64 28.34 -24.46
N ASP A 4 13.39 27.65 -25.57
CA ASP A 4 12.77 26.32 -25.58
C ASP A 4 13.69 25.26 -24.97
N ASP A 5 14.99 25.31 -25.28
CA ASP A 5 15.99 24.42 -24.64
C ASP A 5 16.02 24.64 -23.12
N ALA A 6 15.95 25.91 -22.68
CA ALA A 6 15.93 26.24 -21.26
C ALA A 6 14.69 25.69 -20.56
N ALA A 7 13.51 25.85 -21.17
CA ALA A 7 12.26 25.31 -20.65
C ALA A 7 12.31 23.78 -20.53
N LEU A 8 12.79 23.08 -21.56
CA LEU A 8 12.95 21.62 -21.53
C LEU A 8 13.87 21.16 -20.41
N ILE A 9 15.01 21.82 -20.23
CA ILE A 9 15.96 21.50 -19.15
C ILE A 9 15.29 21.68 -17.78
N THR A 10 14.57 22.78 -17.57
CA THR A 10 13.86 23.02 -16.31
C THR A 10 12.78 21.97 -16.05
N THR A 11 11.91 21.70 -17.02
CA THR A 11 10.82 20.72 -16.87
C THR A 11 11.35 19.32 -16.57
N TYR A 12 12.27 18.81 -17.38
CA TYR A 12 12.82 17.46 -17.19
C TYR A 12 13.77 17.38 -15.99
N GLY A 13 14.41 18.50 -15.62
CA GLY A 13 15.25 18.58 -14.42
C GLY A 13 14.42 18.48 -13.14
N SER A 14 13.32 19.23 -13.07
CA SER A 14 12.33 19.16 -12.00
C SER A 14 11.68 17.78 -11.88
N PHE A 15 11.36 17.17 -13.01
CA PHE A 15 10.84 15.80 -13.06
C PHE A 15 11.85 14.80 -12.51
N LEU A 16 13.09 14.82 -13.03
CA LEU A 16 14.16 13.92 -12.59
C LEU A 16 14.47 14.08 -11.10
N PHE A 17 14.46 15.32 -10.60
CA PHE A 17 14.63 15.60 -9.18
C PHE A 17 13.54 14.92 -8.33
N SER A 18 12.26 15.08 -8.72
CA SER A 18 11.14 14.46 -8.03
C SER A 18 11.21 12.92 -8.09
N SER A 19 11.52 12.35 -9.26
CA SER A 19 11.71 10.89 -9.41
C SER A 19 12.87 10.35 -8.58
N THR A 20 13.95 11.13 -8.43
CA THR A 20 15.10 10.75 -7.58
C THR A 20 14.70 10.66 -6.12
N ILE A 21 13.87 11.58 -5.63
CA ILE A 21 13.33 11.53 -4.27
C ILE A 21 12.44 10.29 -4.10
N SER A 22 11.51 10.03 -5.02
CA SER A 22 10.69 8.82 -5.00
C SER A 22 11.55 7.55 -4.98
N CYS A 23 12.61 7.51 -5.79
CA CYS A 23 13.57 6.40 -5.82
C CYS A 23 14.23 6.19 -4.45
N ILE A 24 14.71 7.25 -3.79
CA ILE A 24 15.31 7.15 -2.44
C ILE A 24 14.31 6.61 -1.42
N VAL A 25 13.06 7.10 -1.44
CA VAL A 25 11.99 6.63 -0.56
C VAL A 25 11.73 5.14 -0.80
N GLN A 26 11.68 4.69 -2.05
CA GLN A 26 11.39 3.30 -2.42
C GLN A 26 12.51 2.35 -2.02
N PHE A 27 13.77 2.70 -2.24
CA PHE A 27 14.91 1.89 -1.80
C PHE A 27 14.97 1.81 -0.26
N THR A 28 14.67 2.90 0.44
CA THR A 28 14.61 2.93 1.91
C THR A 28 13.46 2.06 2.41
N GLY A 29 12.27 2.21 1.82
CA GLY A 29 11.08 1.41 2.10
C GLY A 29 11.30 -0.08 1.84
N TYR A 30 11.99 -0.44 0.75
CA TYR A 30 12.35 -1.82 0.44
C TYR A 30 13.19 -2.48 1.54
N GLY A 31 14.16 -1.75 2.10
CA GLY A 31 14.92 -2.20 3.26
C GLY A 31 14.00 -2.50 4.46
N LEU A 32 13.05 -1.60 4.76
CA LEU A 32 12.06 -1.80 5.83
C LEU A 32 11.16 -3.01 5.55
N VAL A 33 10.74 -3.22 4.31
CA VAL A 33 9.90 -4.36 3.92
C VAL A 33 10.65 -5.68 4.11
N ILE A 34 11.91 -5.77 3.69
CA ILE A 34 12.74 -6.96 3.91
C ILE A 34 12.89 -7.26 5.40
N LEU A 35 13.18 -6.22 6.20
CA LEU A 35 13.26 -6.37 7.67
C LEU A 35 11.93 -6.86 8.25
N GLY A 36 10.81 -6.27 7.82
CA GLY A 36 9.47 -6.69 8.21
C GLY A 36 9.17 -8.15 7.85
N ILE A 37 9.51 -8.57 6.62
CA ILE A 37 9.36 -9.97 6.17
C ILE A 37 10.22 -10.90 7.04
N PHE A 38 11.45 -10.53 7.35
CA PHE A 38 12.32 -11.31 8.22
C PHE A 38 11.72 -11.49 9.63
N PHE A 39 11.22 -10.41 10.23
CA PHE A 39 10.51 -10.48 11.52
C PHE A 39 9.21 -11.30 11.44
N ALA A 40 8.45 -11.17 10.36
CA ALA A 40 7.24 -11.94 10.16
C ALA A 40 7.56 -13.45 10.04
N ILE A 41 8.64 -13.82 9.35
CA ILE A 41 9.10 -15.22 9.24
C ILE A 41 9.60 -15.74 10.59
N SER A 42 10.39 -14.97 11.34
CA SER A 42 10.91 -15.41 12.63
C SER A 42 9.79 -15.60 13.66
N SER A 43 8.74 -14.78 13.60
CA SER A 43 7.55 -14.92 14.46
C SER A 43 6.73 -16.21 14.20
N ARG A 44 6.96 -16.92 13.09
CA ARG A 44 6.25 -18.16 12.72
C ARG A 44 6.48 -19.34 13.64
N GLN A 45 7.54 -19.29 14.46
CA GLN A 45 7.86 -20.36 15.40
C GLN A 45 6.72 -20.61 16.41
N SER A 46 5.82 -19.64 16.59
CA SER A 46 4.67 -19.72 17.50
C SER A 46 3.40 -20.38 16.91
N ILE A 47 3.30 -20.54 15.59
CA ILE A 47 2.10 -21.11 14.96
C ILE A 47 2.22 -22.63 14.99
N SER A 48 1.21 -23.35 15.47
CA SER A 48 1.23 -24.83 15.45
C SER A 48 0.79 -25.38 14.09
N GLU A 49 -0.22 -24.78 13.46
CA GLU A 49 -0.83 -25.27 12.22
C GLU A 49 -0.03 -24.97 10.94
N GLU A 50 0.03 -25.92 10.01
CA GLU A 50 0.74 -25.77 8.73
C GLU A 50 -0.01 -24.92 7.69
N ARG A 51 -1.35 -24.90 7.71
CA ARG A 51 -2.16 -24.19 6.70
C ARG A 51 -1.98 -22.66 6.78
N PRO A 52 -2.11 -22.00 7.96
CA PRO A 52 -1.88 -20.56 8.08
C PRO A 52 -0.43 -20.17 7.76
N LYS A 53 0.55 -21.02 8.13
CA LYS A 53 1.97 -20.82 7.78
C LYS A 53 2.20 -20.77 6.27
N ARG A 54 1.59 -21.69 5.52
CA ARG A 54 1.73 -21.74 4.06
C ARG A 54 1.10 -20.53 3.39
N ILE A 55 -0.10 -20.12 3.82
CA ILE A 55 -0.78 -18.92 3.30
C ILE A 55 0.09 -17.68 3.57
N LEU A 56 0.59 -17.54 4.80
CA LEU A 56 1.49 -16.45 5.17
C LEU A 56 2.79 -16.47 4.34
N PHE A 57 3.29 -17.64 3.94
CA PHE A 57 4.48 -17.73 3.09
C PHE A 57 4.22 -17.29 1.68
N VAL A 58 3.16 -17.78 1.04
CA VAL A 58 2.76 -17.31 -0.28
C VAL A 58 2.57 -15.79 -0.26
N TYR A 59 1.89 -15.27 0.77
CA TYR A 59 1.69 -13.83 0.96
C TYR A 59 3.01 -13.04 1.00
N LEU A 60 3.94 -13.40 1.89
CA LEU A 60 5.20 -12.67 2.04
C LEU A 60 6.08 -12.80 0.78
N THR A 61 6.01 -13.92 0.05
CA THR A 61 6.70 -14.08 -1.23
C THR A 61 6.14 -13.14 -2.29
N VAL A 62 4.81 -12.99 -2.40
CA VAL A 62 4.19 -12.04 -3.34
C VAL A 62 4.60 -10.61 -3.01
N VAL A 63 4.54 -10.21 -1.73
CA VAL A 63 5.00 -8.89 -1.29
C VAL A 63 6.47 -8.66 -1.65
N TYR A 64 7.35 -9.63 -1.40
CA TYR A 64 8.76 -9.54 -1.75
C TYR A 64 8.98 -9.33 -3.25
N ILE A 65 8.29 -10.11 -4.10
CA ILE A 65 8.37 -9.99 -5.55
C ILE A 65 7.90 -8.60 -6.00
N CYS A 66 6.73 -8.15 -5.54
CA CYS A 66 6.18 -6.84 -5.90
C CYS A 66 7.09 -5.70 -5.45
N SER A 67 7.65 -5.79 -4.23
CA SER A 67 8.58 -4.77 -3.72
C SER A 67 9.89 -4.72 -4.52
N THR A 68 10.40 -5.89 -4.92
CA THR A 68 11.60 -5.99 -5.75
C THR A 68 11.33 -5.38 -7.13
N TRP A 69 10.17 -5.66 -7.71
CA TRP A 69 9.72 -5.07 -8.97
C TRP A 69 9.64 -3.55 -8.85
N SER A 70 8.98 -2.99 -7.84
CA SER A 70 8.88 -1.54 -7.64
C SER A 70 10.26 -0.87 -7.62
N VAL A 71 11.22 -1.43 -6.87
CA VAL A 71 12.58 -0.88 -6.80
C VAL A 71 13.30 -0.93 -8.16
N ILE A 72 13.15 -2.02 -8.91
CA ILE A 72 13.68 -2.14 -10.27
C ILE A 72 13.08 -1.05 -11.17
N TYR A 73 11.77 -0.82 -11.09
CA TYR A 73 11.07 0.23 -11.81
C TYR A 73 11.59 1.62 -11.46
N TYR A 74 11.51 2.06 -10.19
CA TYR A 74 11.90 3.41 -9.80
C TYR A 74 13.39 3.69 -10.07
N GLY A 75 14.26 2.71 -9.83
CA GLY A 75 15.69 2.81 -10.13
C GLY A 75 15.97 2.88 -11.63
N GLY A 76 15.39 1.95 -12.40
CA GLY A 76 15.57 1.86 -13.84
C GLY A 76 15.01 3.07 -14.59
N PHE A 77 13.81 3.52 -14.20
CA PHE A 77 13.17 4.73 -14.71
C PHE A 77 14.05 5.97 -14.50
N THR A 78 14.46 6.21 -13.25
CA THR A 78 15.27 7.39 -12.88
C THR A 78 16.62 7.39 -13.62
N LEU A 79 17.30 6.24 -13.69
CA LEU A 79 18.58 6.11 -14.40
C LEU A 79 18.42 6.27 -15.92
N THR A 80 17.35 5.75 -16.50
CA THR A 80 17.05 5.90 -17.93
C THR A 80 16.82 7.37 -18.27
N ARG A 81 16.00 8.07 -17.49
CA ARG A 81 15.74 9.50 -17.66
C ARG A 81 17.01 10.33 -17.52
N ALA A 82 17.80 10.11 -16.46
CA ALA A 82 19.07 10.80 -16.26
C ALA A 82 20.04 10.56 -17.44
N ARG A 83 20.16 9.31 -17.89
CA ARG A 83 21.09 8.93 -18.95
C ARG A 83 20.72 9.54 -20.29
N TYR A 84 19.47 9.41 -20.72
CA TYR A 84 19.06 9.77 -22.07
C TYR A 84 18.66 11.23 -22.21
N THR A 85 18.22 11.90 -21.14
CA THR A 85 17.88 13.34 -21.19
C THR A 85 19.10 14.23 -20.95
N PHE A 86 20.04 13.85 -20.07
CA PHE A 86 21.10 14.76 -19.63
C PHE A 86 22.53 14.24 -19.86
N ALA A 87 22.77 12.94 -19.72
CA ALA A 87 24.13 12.40 -19.84
C ALA A 87 24.54 12.10 -21.30
N ARG A 88 23.58 11.79 -22.17
CA ARG A 88 23.85 11.44 -23.57
C ARG A 88 23.76 12.67 -24.46
N VAL A 89 24.89 13.07 -25.03
CA VAL A 89 24.92 14.14 -26.03
C VAL A 89 24.60 13.59 -27.42
N VAL A 90 23.62 14.16 -28.10
CA VAL A 90 23.26 13.87 -29.50
C VAL A 90 23.30 15.16 -30.34
N LYS A 91 23.38 15.00 -31.67
CA LYS A 91 23.58 16.13 -32.59
C LYS A 91 22.38 17.09 -32.64
N GLY A 92 21.16 16.60 -32.49
CA GLY A 92 19.93 17.41 -32.48
C GLY A 92 19.62 18.11 -31.15
N GLY A 93 20.58 18.19 -30.23
CA GLY A 93 20.43 18.95 -28.98
C GLY A 93 19.51 18.29 -27.96
N ILE A 94 18.96 19.09 -27.03
CA ILE A 94 18.15 18.59 -25.90
C ILE A 94 16.78 18.08 -26.34
N ALA A 95 16.18 18.66 -27.38
CA ALA A 95 14.89 18.23 -27.90
C ALA A 95 14.94 16.77 -28.42
N GLU A 96 15.98 16.41 -29.17
CA GLU A 96 16.19 15.03 -29.64
C GLU A 96 16.49 14.08 -28.45
N GLN A 97 17.25 14.53 -27.45
CA GLN A 97 17.53 13.75 -26.23
C GLN A 97 16.26 13.42 -25.46
N VAL A 98 15.36 14.40 -25.30
CA VAL A 98 14.06 14.22 -24.66
C VAL A 98 13.21 13.20 -25.41
N GLN A 99 13.16 13.25 -26.74
CA GLN A 99 12.41 12.28 -27.54
C GLN A 99 12.94 10.86 -27.35
N ILE A 100 14.26 10.68 -27.40
CA ILE A 100 14.91 9.38 -27.14
C ILE A 100 14.62 8.91 -25.71
N SER A 101 14.69 9.81 -24.74
CA SER A 101 14.41 9.53 -23.33
C SER A 101 12.96 9.07 -23.12
N ASN A 102 11.99 9.75 -23.74
CA ASN A 102 10.58 9.34 -23.71
C ASN A 102 10.41 7.95 -24.34
N GLN A 103 11.01 7.70 -25.51
CA GLN A 103 10.93 6.40 -26.18
C GLN A 103 11.53 5.26 -25.34
N LYS A 104 12.67 5.51 -24.68
CA LYS A 104 13.28 4.54 -23.76
C LYS A 104 12.54 4.43 -22.43
N GLY A 105 11.80 5.47 -22.06
CA GLY A 105 10.94 5.55 -20.88
C GLY A 105 9.74 4.63 -20.94
N MET A 106 9.15 4.44 -22.13
CA MET A 106 7.89 3.70 -22.32
C MET A 106 7.89 2.30 -21.68
N ILE A 107 9.03 1.59 -21.70
CA ILE A 107 9.13 0.25 -21.11
C ILE A 107 8.86 0.26 -19.60
N TRP A 108 9.25 1.34 -18.92
CA TRP A 108 9.06 1.52 -17.50
C TRP A 108 7.60 1.87 -17.18
N ASP A 109 6.99 2.69 -18.03
CA ASP A 109 5.58 3.09 -17.89
C ASP A 109 4.66 1.85 -17.99
N THR A 110 4.95 0.91 -18.90
CA THR A 110 4.21 -0.36 -19.04
C THR A 110 4.26 -1.24 -17.79
N ILE A 111 5.40 -1.29 -17.09
CA ILE A 111 5.59 -2.19 -15.95
C ILE A 111 5.33 -1.52 -14.60
N SER A 112 5.02 -0.23 -14.58
CA SER A 112 4.87 0.60 -13.38
C SER A 112 3.68 0.23 -12.49
N PRO A 113 2.43 0.10 -13.00
CA PRO A 113 1.25 0.07 -12.13
C PRO A 113 1.09 -1.24 -11.34
N TRP A 114 1.48 -2.36 -11.93
CA TRP A 114 1.21 -3.70 -11.39
C TRP A 114 1.67 -3.95 -9.95
N PRO A 115 2.94 -3.73 -9.56
CA PRO A 115 3.39 -4.05 -8.22
C PRO A 115 2.70 -3.22 -7.12
N ALA A 116 2.42 -1.93 -7.39
CA ALA A 116 1.69 -1.07 -6.46
C ALA A 116 0.26 -1.58 -6.27
N THR A 117 -0.46 -1.82 -7.36
CA THR A 117 -1.84 -2.28 -7.31
C THR A 117 -2.00 -3.65 -6.64
N ILE A 118 -1.07 -4.58 -6.86
CA ILE A 118 -1.09 -5.88 -6.17
C ILE A 118 -0.95 -5.67 -4.65
N ASN A 119 0.00 -4.84 -4.20
CA ASN A 119 0.21 -4.56 -2.78
C ASN A 119 -0.96 -3.80 -2.15
N LEU A 120 -1.57 -2.86 -2.88
CA LEU A 120 -2.78 -2.16 -2.49
C LEU A 120 -3.95 -3.13 -2.29
N LEU A 121 -4.24 -3.98 -3.28
CA LEU A 121 -5.32 -4.97 -3.19
C LEU A 121 -5.10 -5.99 -2.07
N LEU A 122 -3.86 -6.39 -1.82
CA LEU A 122 -3.50 -7.24 -0.69
C LEU A 122 -3.75 -6.54 0.65
N SER A 123 -3.46 -5.24 0.73
CA SER A 123 -3.76 -4.41 1.90
C SER A 123 -5.26 -4.27 2.13
N ASP A 124 -6.02 -3.95 1.10
CA ASP A 124 -7.47 -3.81 1.20
C ASP A 124 -8.13 -5.12 1.60
N LEU A 125 -7.61 -6.23 1.05
CA LEU A 125 -8.07 -7.57 1.41
C LEU A 125 -7.79 -7.89 2.87
N ILE A 126 -6.62 -7.54 3.42
CA ILE A 126 -6.33 -7.81 4.84
C ILE A 126 -7.22 -6.96 5.77
N VAL A 127 -7.52 -5.69 5.42
CA VAL A 127 -8.44 -4.87 6.21
C VAL A 127 -9.85 -5.45 6.17
N THR A 128 -10.33 -5.74 4.96
CA THR A 128 -11.67 -6.29 4.71
C THR A 128 -11.85 -7.65 5.39
N TRP A 129 -10.86 -8.53 5.30
CA TRP A 129 -10.87 -9.84 5.94
C TRP A 129 -11.01 -9.74 7.47
N ARG A 130 -10.33 -8.77 8.10
CA ARG A 130 -10.44 -8.58 9.56
C ARG A 130 -11.84 -8.10 9.95
N ALA A 131 -12.42 -7.17 9.20
CA ALA A 131 -13.81 -6.77 9.42
C ALA A 131 -14.76 -7.95 9.22
N TRP A 132 -14.56 -8.74 8.16
CA TRP A 132 -15.35 -9.93 7.87
C TRP A 132 -15.34 -10.95 9.00
N VAL A 133 -14.17 -11.23 9.58
CA VAL A 133 -14.02 -12.18 10.69
C VAL A 133 -14.76 -11.73 11.95
N LEU A 134 -14.87 -10.42 12.19
CA LEU A 134 -15.58 -9.89 13.36
C LEU A 134 -17.11 -9.95 13.24
N PHE A 135 -17.64 -9.99 12.01
CA PHE A 135 -19.07 -9.93 11.71
C PHE A 135 -19.61 -11.23 11.08
N GLN A 136 -19.25 -12.39 11.65
CA GLN A 136 -19.69 -13.70 11.12
C GLN A 136 -21.22 -13.87 11.11
N GLU A 137 -21.92 -13.29 12.08
CA GLU A 137 -23.37 -13.44 12.29
C GLU A 137 -24.20 -12.63 11.29
N ILE A 138 -23.70 -11.49 10.80
CA ILE A 138 -24.48 -10.53 10.00
C ILE A 138 -24.20 -10.73 8.51
N LYS A 139 -24.99 -11.62 7.88
CA LYS A 139 -24.85 -11.97 6.45
C LYS A 139 -24.86 -10.76 5.51
N LEU A 140 -25.66 -9.73 5.80
CA LEU A 140 -25.75 -8.52 4.97
C LEU A 140 -24.42 -7.75 4.93
N LEU A 141 -23.74 -7.60 6.07
CA LEU A 141 -22.44 -6.91 6.12
C LEU A 141 -21.36 -7.69 5.40
N LYS A 142 -21.41 -9.03 5.47
CA LYS A 142 -20.52 -9.90 4.69
C LYS A 142 -20.76 -9.71 3.19
N LEU A 143 -22.02 -9.76 2.75
CA LEU A 143 -22.35 -9.53 1.34
C LEU A 143 -21.88 -8.15 0.86
N LEU A 144 -22.07 -7.12 1.67
CA LEU A 144 -21.61 -5.76 1.37
C LEU A 144 -20.08 -5.67 1.29
N LEU A 145 -19.34 -6.24 2.25
CA LEU A 145 -17.87 -6.28 2.21
C LEU A 145 -17.35 -7.04 0.99
N ALA A 146 -17.97 -8.16 0.62
CA ALA A 146 -17.61 -8.90 -0.60
C ALA A 146 -17.87 -8.05 -1.85
N PHE A 147 -19.04 -7.42 -1.94
CA PHE A 147 -19.39 -6.57 -3.07
C PHE A 147 -18.40 -5.40 -3.22
N LEU A 148 -18.10 -4.70 -2.12
CA LEU A 148 -17.14 -3.60 -2.10
C LEU A 148 -15.74 -4.06 -2.51
N MET A 149 -15.27 -5.20 -2.02
CA MET A 149 -13.96 -5.74 -2.40
C MET A 149 -13.91 -6.16 -3.87
N VAL A 150 -14.97 -6.76 -4.41
CA VAL A 150 -15.05 -7.12 -5.84
C VAL A 150 -15.03 -5.87 -6.72
N ALA A 151 -15.79 -4.83 -6.35
CA ALA A 151 -15.77 -3.55 -7.05
C ALA A 151 -14.38 -2.90 -6.99
N ASN A 152 -13.74 -2.90 -5.82
CA ASN A 152 -12.39 -2.39 -5.62
C ASN A 152 -11.36 -3.10 -6.51
N ILE A 153 -11.38 -4.43 -6.56
CA ILE A 153 -10.53 -5.24 -7.44
C ILE A 153 -10.79 -4.87 -8.90
N GLY A 154 -12.06 -4.80 -9.31
CA GLY A 154 -12.42 -4.49 -10.70
C GLY A 154 -11.91 -3.12 -11.16
N ILE A 155 -12.08 -2.08 -10.33
CA ILE A 155 -11.63 -0.71 -10.65
C ILE A 155 -10.10 -0.63 -10.70
N ASN A 156 -9.41 -1.18 -9.71
CA ASN A 156 -7.94 -1.16 -9.67
C ASN A 156 -7.30 -1.96 -10.82
N LEU A 157 -7.90 -3.09 -11.21
CA LEU A 157 -7.44 -3.84 -12.39
C LEU A 157 -7.73 -3.07 -13.69
N ALA A 158 -8.89 -2.43 -13.79
CA ALA A 158 -9.22 -1.61 -14.96
C ALA A 158 -8.21 -0.45 -15.10
N ASP A 159 -7.83 0.19 -14.00
CA ASP A 159 -6.82 1.24 -13.94
C ASP A 159 -5.46 0.77 -14.48
N CYS A 160 -4.92 -0.33 -13.92
CA CYS A 160 -3.66 -0.90 -14.41
C CYS A 160 -3.67 -1.28 -15.89
N ILE A 161 -4.76 -1.90 -16.35
CA ILE A 161 -4.90 -2.32 -17.74
C ILE A 161 -5.01 -1.09 -18.65
N TRP A 162 -5.70 -0.04 -18.20
CA TRP A 162 -5.86 1.19 -18.98
C TRP A 162 -4.54 1.93 -19.13
N GLU A 163 -3.75 2.04 -18.06
CA GLU A 163 -2.38 2.59 -18.11
C GLU A 163 -1.50 1.86 -19.13
N GLU A 164 -1.63 0.53 -19.22
CA GLU A 164 -0.90 -0.28 -20.21
C GLU A 164 -1.38 -0.05 -21.66
N LEU A 165 -2.69 0.13 -21.85
CA LEU A 165 -3.32 0.31 -23.17
C LEU A 165 -3.17 1.74 -23.72
N GLU A 166 -3.17 2.77 -22.86
CA GLU A 166 -3.07 4.18 -23.26
C GLU A 166 -1.72 4.50 -23.92
N ILE A 167 -0.67 3.73 -23.60
CA ILE A 167 0.63 3.76 -24.30
C ILE A 167 0.46 3.46 -25.81
N ASN A 168 -0.62 2.77 -26.22
CA ASN A 168 -0.88 2.38 -27.61
C ASN A 168 -1.96 3.24 -28.33
N ILE A 169 -2.83 3.94 -27.60
CA ILE A 169 -3.94 4.68 -28.20
C ILE A 169 -4.11 6.01 -27.45
N ALA A 170 -3.53 7.07 -28.00
CA ALA A 170 -3.79 8.43 -27.53
C ALA A 170 -5.26 8.78 -27.78
N PHE A 171 -6.15 8.59 -26.80
CA PHE A 171 -7.36 9.41 -26.56
C PHE A 171 -8.14 8.88 -25.31
N LEU A 172 -8.24 9.75 -24.29
CA LEU A 172 -9.18 9.78 -23.13
C LEU A 172 -8.80 9.06 -21.80
N ASN A 173 -8.46 9.92 -20.82
CA ASN A 173 -8.80 9.90 -19.39
C ASN A 173 -8.21 8.83 -18.42
N SER A 174 -6.92 8.46 -18.50
CA SER A 174 -6.23 7.78 -17.36
C SER A 174 -6.50 8.48 -16.03
N ALA A 175 -6.43 9.80 -16.04
CA ALA A 175 -6.60 10.67 -14.89
C ALA A 175 -7.88 10.42 -14.07
N ILE A 176 -8.96 9.87 -14.66
CA ILE A 176 -10.19 9.56 -13.91
C ILE A 176 -10.04 8.25 -13.12
N LEU A 177 -9.39 7.26 -13.70
CA LEU A 177 -9.19 5.96 -13.06
C LEU A 177 -8.19 6.06 -11.91
N ASP A 178 -7.11 6.85 -12.05
CA ASP A 178 -6.07 7.05 -11.03
C ASP A 178 -6.64 7.46 -9.65
N TRP A 179 -7.48 8.49 -9.58
CA TRP A 179 -8.06 8.91 -8.30
C TRP A 179 -9.26 8.07 -7.90
N LEU A 180 -9.95 7.44 -8.86
CA LEU A 180 -11.09 6.58 -8.58
C LEU A 180 -10.64 5.25 -7.93
N SER A 181 -9.55 4.65 -8.40
CA SER A 181 -8.95 3.41 -7.85
C SER A 181 -8.47 3.61 -6.42
N LEU A 182 -7.75 4.70 -6.16
CA LEU A 182 -7.35 5.12 -4.82
C LEU A 182 -8.57 5.47 -3.95
N GLY A 183 -9.56 6.16 -4.52
CA GLY A 183 -10.77 6.57 -3.81
C GLY A 183 -11.65 5.40 -3.37
N ILE A 184 -11.84 4.39 -4.23
CA ILE A 184 -12.59 3.19 -3.87
C ILE A 184 -11.83 2.37 -2.82
N SER A 185 -10.51 2.25 -2.94
CA SER A 185 -9.69 1.58 -1.94
C SER A 185 -9.81 2.25 -0.56
N LEU A 186 -9.66 3.58 -0.51
CA LEU A 186 -9.87 4.37 0.71
C LEU A 186 -11.26 4.13 1.30
N PHE A 187 -12.30 4.10 0.46
CA PHE A 187 -13.66 3.83 0.93
C PHE A 187 -13.80 2.44 1.55
N VAL A 188 -13.25 1.40 0.92
CA VAL A 188 -13.27 0.02 1.46
C VAL A 188 -12.54 -0.06 2.79
N ASN A 189 -11.37 0.59 2.91
CA ASN A 189 -10.59 0.59 4.14
C ASN A 189 -11.26 1.37 5.27
N LEU A 190 -11.82 2.55 4.96
CA LEU A 190 -12.52 3.37 5.93
C LEU A 190 -13.79 2.67 6.43
N PHE A 191 -14.54 2.05 5.52
CA PHE A 191 -15.73 1.27 5.86
C PHE A 191 -15.38 0.07 6.76
N SER A 192 -14.36 -0.70 6.37
CA SER A 192 -13.90 -1.86 7.14
C SER A 192 -13.35 -1.46 8.52
N THR A 193 -12.55 -0.40 8.59
CA THR A 193 -12.02 0.13 9.86
C THR A 193 -13.15 0.66 10.75
N SER A 194 -14.16 1.31 10.18
CA SER A 194 -15.34 1.77 10.92
C SER A 194 -16.15 0.61 11.50
N LEU A 195 -16.30 -0.49 10.76
CA LEU A 195 -16.93 -1.71 11.28
C LEU A 195 -16.14 -2.30 12.45
N ILE A 196 -14.81 -2.37 12.35
CA ILE A 196 -13.94 -2.84 13.44
C ILE A 196 -14.11 -1.94 14.68
N THR A 197 -14.12 -0.61 14.49
CA THR A 197 -14.36 0.37 15.56
C THR A 197 -15.72 0.18 16.21
N TRP A 198 -16.78 -0.03 15.42
CA TRP A 198 -18.11 -0.30 15.93
C TRP A 198 -18.15 -1.58 16.78
N ARG A 199 -17.49 -2.66 16.34
CA ARG A 199 -17.39 -3.89 17.12
C ARG A 199 -16.62 -3.70 18.43
N ALA A 200 -15.54 -2.93 18.40
CA ALA A 200 -14.76 -2.62 19.60
C ALA A 200 -15.56 -1.80 20.61
N TRP A 201 -16.35 -0.84 20.13
CA TRP A 201 -17.25 -0.05 20.96
C TRP A 201 -18.35 -0.90 21.62
N ASP A 202 -18.96 -1.80 20.86
CA ASP A 202 -19.98 -2.72 21.39
C ASP A 202 -19.40 -3.62 22.49
N HIS A 203 -18.23 -4.21 22.24
CA HIS A 203 -17.52 -5.02 23.24
C HIS A 203 -17.17 -4.21 24.50
N TYR A 204 -16.68 -2.97 24.35
CA TYR A 204 -16.42 -2.07 25.48
C TYR A 204 -17.68 -1.79 26.29
N ARG A 205 -18.80 -1.48 25.63
CA ARG A 205 -20.09 -1.21 26.28
C ARG A 205 -20.60 -2.42 27.07
N ILE A 206 -20.46 -3.63 26.53
CA ILE A 206 -20.84 -4.87 27.22
C ILE A 206 -19.98 -5.09 28.47
N MET A 207 -18.66 -4.92 28.36
CA MET A 207 -17.75 -5.05 29.52
C MET A 207 -18.02 -4.00 30.61
N ALA A 208 -18.28 -2.75 30.21
CA ALA A 208 -18.62 -1.68 31.14
C ALA A 208 -19.92 -1.97 31.90
N ARG A 209 -20.94 -2.54 31.22
CA ARG A 209 -22.18 -2.99 31.85
C ARG A 209 -21.98 -4.16 32.81
N ALA A 210 -20.98 -4.99 32.57
CA ALA A 210 -20.60 -6.10 33.45
C ALA A 210 -19.65 -5.66 34.60
N SER A 211 -19.37 -4.36 34.74
CA SER A 211 -18.43 -3.79 35.73
C SER A 211 -17.00 -4.35 35.62
N ILE A 212 -16.62 -4.89 34.46
CA ILE A 212 -15.26 -5.38 34.19
C ILE A 212 -14.42 -4.21 33.66
N HIS A 213 -13.61 -3.61 34.53
CA HIS A 213 -12.80 -2.43 34.21
C HIS A 213 -11.39 -2.76 33.70
N ARG A 214 -10.99 -4.04 33.73
CA ARG A 214 -9.67 -4.47 33.23
C ARG A 214 -9.71 -4.59 31.71
N ARG A 215 -8.73 -3.99 31.02
CA ARG A 215 -8.59 -4.17 29.57
C ARG A 215 -8.38 -5.65 29.24
N SER A 216 -9.26 -6.21 28.41
CA SER A 216 -9.10 -7.57 27.95
C SER A 216 -8.06 -7.64 26.82
N PRO A 217 -7.37 -8.78 26.62
CA PRO A 217 -6.49 -8.94 25.47
C PRO A 217 -7.18 -8.69 24.13
N VAL A 218 -8.48 -9.01 24.05
CA VAL A 218 -9.32 -8.73 22.87
C VAL A 218 -9.43 -7.24 22.60
N GLN A 219 -9.60 -6.40 23.63
CA GLN A 219 -9.63 -4.94 23.45
C GLN A 219 -8.30 -4.40 22.93
N ASN A 220 -7.17 -4.93 23.38
CA ASN A 220 -5.85 -4.52 22.89
C ASN A 220 -5.67 -4.87 21.41
N VAL A 221 -6.09 -6.08 21.00
CA VAL A 221 -6.05 -6.49 19.59
C VAL A 221 -6.97 -5.60 18.76
N LEU A 222 -8.23 -5.37 19.18
CA LEU A 222 -9.16 -4.51 18.45
C LEU A 222 -8.65 -3.08 18.31
N LEU A 223 -8.08 -2.49 19.36
CA LEU A 223 -7.50 -1.16 19.32
C LEU A 223 -6.35 -1.07 18.30
N LEU A 224 -5.47 -2.07 18.32
CA LEU A 224 -4.36 -2.16 17.37
C LEU A 224 -4.83 -2.28 15.90
N LEU A 225 -5.92 -3.01 15.67
CA LEU A 225 -6.54 -3.11 14.34
C LEU A 225 -7.12 -1.76 13.88
N ILE A 226 -7.73 -1.01 14.80
CA ILE A 226 -8.28 0.33 14.53
C ILE A 226 -7.14 1.32 14.26
N GLU A 227 -6.13 1.36 15.11
CA GLU A 227 -4.98 2.27 14.97
C GLU A 227 -4.24 2.03 13.65
N SER A 228 -3.93 0.77 13.34
CA SER A 228 -3.29 0.43 12.06
C SER A 228 -4.18 0.78 10.86
N GLY A 229 -5.48 0.44 10.89
CA GLY A 229 -6.43 0.81 9.83
C GLY A 229 -6.57 2.32 9.63
N ALA A 230 -6.62 3.09 10.73
CA ALA A 230 -6.73 4.54 10.69
C ALA A 230 -5.47 5.20 10.10
N ILE A 231 -4.28 4.71 10.46
CA ILE A 231 -3.01 5.19 9.87
C ILE A 231 -3.01 4.93 8.36
N PHE A 232 -3.42 3.74 7.92
CA PHE A 232 -3.47 3.41 6.50
C PHE A 232 -4.47 4.30 5.73
N CYS A 233 -5.67 4.49 6.28
CA CYS A 233 -6.66 5.42 5.69
C CYS A 233 -6.13 6.86 5.64
N ALA A 234 -5.37 7.31 6.65
CA ALA A 234 -4.81 8.65 6.69
C ALA A 234 -3.75 8.86 5.60
N VAL A 235 -2.92 7.84 5.31
CA VAL A 235 -1.97 7.87 4.20
C VAL A 235 -2.71 7.99 2.86
N GLN A 236 -3.72 7.14 2.62
CA GLN A 236 -4.52 7.20 1.40
C GLN A 236 -5.27 8.54 1.24
N LEU A 237 -5.81 9.08 2.34
CA LEU A 237 -6.49 10.38 2.35
C LEU A 237 -5.54 11.56 2.08
N ALA A 238 -4.27 11.46 2.47
CA ALA A 238 -3.26 12.48 2.15
C ALA A 238 -2.81 12.41 0.68
N ASP A 239 -2.82 11.23 0.07
CA ASP A 239 -2.41 11.01 -1.32
C ASP A 239 -3.50 11.35 -2.34
N LEU A 240 -4.77 11.11 -2.00
CA LEU A 240 -5.90 11.30 -2.90
C LEU A 240 -6.01 12.74 -3.46
N PRO A 241 -5.94 13.83 -2.65
CA PRO A 241 -5.99 15.19 -3.18
C PRO A 241 -4.80 15.50 -4.11
N LEU A 242 -3.61 14.96 -3.82
CA LEU A 242 -2.42 15.18 -4.65
C LEU A 242 -2.57 14.47 -6.00
N THR A 243 -3.14 13.26 -6.00
CA THR A 243 -3.47 12.52 -7.23
C THR A 243 -4.45 13.32 -8.10
N VAL A 244 -5.52 13.84 -7.51
CA VAL A 244 -6.48 14.69 -8.22
C VAL A 244 -5.82 15.97 -8.76
N LEU A 245 -4.98 16.63 -7.96
CA LEU A 245 -4.30 17.86 -8.37
C LEU A 245 -3.28 17.63 -9.49
N ASN A 246 -2.62 16.48 -9.52
CA ASN A 246 -1.61 16.12 -10.53
C ASN A 246 -2.23 15.87 -11.91
N THR A 247 -3.56 15.71 -12.01
CA THR A 247 -4.27 15.64 -13.31
C THR A 247 -4.29 16.97 -14.07
N ASN A 248 -3.98 18.08 -13.39
CA ASN A 248 -3.98 19.40 -14.01
C ASN A 248 -2.71 19.62 -14.85
N PRO A 249 -2.83 20.04 -16.12
CA PRO A 249 -1.67 20.27 -16.99
C PRO A 249 -0.78 21.45 -16.52
N GLU A 250 -1.32 22.34 -15.69
CA GLU A 250 -0.61 23.50 -15.13
C GLU A 250 -0.13 23.26 -13.68
N VAL A 251 0.14 21.99 -13.31
CA VAL A 251 0.59 21.64 -11.96
C VAL A 251 1.91 22.35 -11.62
N THR A 252 1.95 22.97 -10.45
CA THR A 252 3.16 23.67 -9.98
C THR A 252 4.22 22.66 -9.53
N PHE A 253 5.50 23.04 -9.62
CA PHE A 253 6.60 22.18 -9.16
C PHE A 253 6.45 21.69 -7.69
N PRO A 254 6.08 22.54 -6.70
CA PRO A 254 5.84 22.07 -5.33
C PRO A 254 4.74 21.01 -5.24
N THR A 255 3.65 21.16 -5.98
CA THR A 255 2.55 20.18 -6.01
C THR A 255 3.00 18.88 -6.65
N GLN A 256 3.72 18.94 -7.76
CA GLN A 256 4.30 17.76 -8.42
C GLN A 256 5.25 17.03 -7.47
N LEU A 257 6.17 17.76 -6.82
CA LEU A 257 7.10 17.20 -5.85
C LEU A 257 6.38 16.51 -4.69
N ALA A 258 5.32 17.14 -4.17
CA ALA A 258 4.48 16.57 -3.11
C ALA A 258 3.81 15.28 -3.58
N PHE A 259 3.23 15.25 -4.79
CA PHE A 259 2.62 14.07 -5.39
C PHE A 259 3.63 12.92 -5.51
N TYR A 260 4.78 13.13 -6.16
CA TYR A 260 5.80 12.08 -6.33
C TYR A 260 6.32 11.53 -5.00
N THR A 261 6.47 12.39 -4.01
CA THR A 261 6.95 11.99 -2.67
C THR A 261 5.85 11.22 -1.92
N MET A 262 4.62 11.72 -1.94
CA MET A 262 3.50 11.10 -1.24
C MET A 262 3.15 9.75 -1.85
N ASN A 263 3.05 9.66 -3.17
CA ASN A 263 2.81 8.40 -3.88
C ASN A 263 3.88 7.35 -3.52
N ALA A 264 5.15 7.75 -3.46
CA ALA A 264 6.21 6.83 -3.05
C ALA A 264 6.05 6.37 -1.59
N ILE A 265 5.62 7.24 -0.67
CA ILE A 265 5.32 6.88 0.71
C ILE A 265 4.11 5.94 0.77
N THR A 266 3.05 6.21 0.00
CA THR A 266 1.84 5.40 -0.09
C THR A 266 2.17 3.97 -0.52
N VAL A 267 2.92 3.78 -1.61
CA VAL A 267 3.34 2.46 -2.10
C VAL A 267 4.12 1.68 -1.04
N VAL A 268 5.02 2.36 -0.31
CA VAL A 268 5.75 1.73 0.81
C VAL A 268 4.80 1.37 1.96
N ALA A 269 3.85 2.24 2.29
CA ALA A 269 2.86 2.00 3.33
C ALA A 269 1.94 0.81 2.99
N GLU A 270 1.43 0.74 1.77
CA GLU A 270 0.65 -0.40 1.24
C GLU A 270 1.43 -1.71 1.32
N THR A 271 2.72 -1.67 1.03
CA THR A 271 3.56 -2.87 1.10
C THR A 271 3.80 -3.31 2.55
N LEU A 272 4.07 -2.36 3.44
CA LEU A 272 4.38 -2.62 4.85
C LEU A 272 3.14 -2.95 5.68
N TYR A 273 1.98 -2.41 5.30
CA TYR A 273 0.79 -2.44 6.12
C TYR A 273 0.39 -3.86 6.54
N PRO A 274 0.25 -4.83 5.61
CA PRO A 274 -0.19 -6.16 6.01
C PRO A 274 0.93 -6.90 6.75
N VAL A 275 2.20 -6.65 6.42
CA VAL A 275 3.36 -7.23 7.13
C VAL A 275 3.34 -6.79 8.59
N ALA A 276 3.12 -5.50 8.86
CA ALA A 276 2.99 -4.96 10.20
C ALA A 276 1.79 -5.58 10.93
N VAL A 277 0.62 -5.63 10.30
CA VAL A 277 -0.60 -6.24 10.88
C VAL A 277 -0.38 -7.71 11.25
N ILE A 278 0.28 -8.48 10.39
CA ILE A 278 0.62 -9.89 10.66
C ILE A 278 1.51 -9.98 11.91
N ILE A 279 2.61 -9.23 11.97
CA ILE A 279 3.54 -9.25 13.12
C ILE A 279 2.79 -8.88 14.41
N LEU A 280 1.96 -7.85 14.33
CA LEU A 280 1.17 -7.32 15.44
C LEU A 280 0.17 -8.33 16.00
N ILE A 281 -0.55 -9.06 15.13
CA ILE A 281 -1.50 -10.11 15.54
C ILE A 281 -0.76 -11.28 16.22
N HIS A 282 0.37 -11.72 15.66
CA HIS A 282 1.14 -12.84 16.23
C HIS A 282 1.75 -12.46 17.58
N ARG A 283 2.30 -11.24 17.70
CA ARG A 283 2.89 -10.76 18.95
C ARG A 283 1.86 -10.63 20.08
N ASN A 284 0.63 -10.22 19.81
CA ASN A 284 -0.41 -10.16 20.85
C ASN A 284 -1.06 -11.52 21.15
N SER A 285 -0.96 -12.49 20.24
CA SER A 285 -1.46 -13.84 20.50
C SER A 285 -0.51 -14.64 21.42
N SER A 286 0.80 -14.41 21.34
CA SER A 286 1.81 -15.13 22.15
C SER A 286 1.65 -14.95 23.67
N PRO A 287 1.50 -13.73 24.24
CA PRO A 287 1.30 -13.54 25.68
C PRO A 287 -0.03 -14.10 26.18
N VAL A 288 -1.06 -14.09 25.33
CA VAL A 288 -2.40 -14.61 25.67
C VAL A 288 -2.37 -16.13 25.78
N ILE A 289 -1.68 -16.80 24.85
CA ILE A 289 -1.49 -18.25 24.85
C ILE A 289 -0.60 -18.65 26.05
N GLU A 290 0.49 -17.94 26.32
CA GLU A 290 1.35 -18.20 27.50
C GLU A 290 0.59 -18.05 28.83
N THR A 291 -0.25 -17.01 28.96
CA THR A 291 -1.07 -16.80 30.17
C THR A 291 -2.10 -17.92 30.32
N PHE A 292 -2.68 -18.39 29.22
CA PHE A 292 -3.65 -19.49 29.26
C PHE A 292 -3.01 -20.80 29.70
N HIS A 293 -1.84 -21.14 29.14
CA HIS A 293 -1.10 -22.34 29.55
C HIS A 293 -0.62 -22.29 31.00
N TYR A 294 -0.15 -21.13 31.47
CA TYR A 294 0.24 -20.95 32.88
C TYR A 294 -0.93 -21.13 33.85
N THR A 295 -2.13 -20.65 33.48
CA THR A 295 -3.33 -20.76 34.31
C THR A 295 -3.85 -22.20 34.36
N VAL A 296 -3.76 -22.94 33.25
CA VAL A 296 -4.14 -24.36 33.18
C VAL A 296 -3.14 -25.24 33.95
N SER A 297 -1.84 -24.97 33.86
CA SER A 297 -0.83 -25.75 34.60
C SER A 297 -0.92 -25.56 36.12
N GLN A 298 -1.30 -24.37 36.60
CA GLN A 298 -1.53 -24.14 38.04
C GLN A 298 -2.76 -24.89 38.57
N ARG A 299 -3.83 -25.01 37.78
CA ARG A 299 -5.01 -25.81 38.18
C ARG A 299 -4.68 -27.30 38.25
N ALA A 300 -3.88 -27.82 37.32
CA ALA A 300 -3.47 -29.22 37.31
C ALA A 300 -2.45 -29.61 38.40
N HIS A 301 -1.94 -28.65 39.20
CA HIS A 301 -1.06 -28.91 40.36
C HIS A 301 -1.75 -28.64 41.70
N SER A 302 -3.01 -28.21 41.69
CA SER A 302 -3.82 -27.94 42.88
C SER A 302 -4.95 -28.97 43.11
N GLU A 303 -5.00 -30.00 42.26
CA GLU A 303 -5.79 -31.24 42.43
C GLU A 303 -4.86 -32.40 42.77
#